data_AF-A0A942IN68-F1
#
_entry.id   AF-A0A942IN68-F1
#
_cell.length_a   1.000
_cell.length_b   1.000
_cell.length_c   1.000
_cell.angle_alpha   90.00
_cell.angle_beta   90.00
_cell.angle_gamma   90.00
#
_symmetry.space_group_name_H-M   'P 1'
#
loop_
_entity.id
_entity.type
_entity.pdbx_description
1 polymer ?
#
loop_
_entity_poly.entity_id
_entity_poly.type
_entity_poly.pdbx_seq_one_letter_code
_entity_poly.pdbx_strand_id
1 'polypeptide(L)'
;KALQLLEALNEGLKSKQKYQPYAYTQINELMLLVARNQNAFLFNVVDIDGNIPNDFSVNWRNSEHVKQEIYNHLKQKGLLIE
;
A
#
# COMPACT_ATOMS: atom_id res chain seq x y z
N LYS A 1 0.30 -13.18 -1.24
CA LYS A 1 1.34 -12.12 -1.18
C LYS A 1 0.82 -10.83 -0.56
N ALA A 2 -0.10 -10.07 -1.18
CA ALA A 2 -0.76 -8.93 -0.50
C ALA A 2 -1.74 -9.34 0.62
N LEU A 3 -2.53 -10.39 0.40
CA LEU A 3 -3.41 -10.97 1.44
C LEU A 3 -2.61 -11.53 2.63
N GLN A 4 -1.40 -12.06 2.38
CA GLN A 4 -0.51 -12.54 3.43
C GLN A 4 0.04 -11.40 4.28
N LEU A 5 0.30 -10.22 3.69
CA LEU A 5 0.64 -9.02 4.47
C LEU A 5 -0.52 -8.60 5.39
N LEU A 6 -1.75 -8.70 4.90
CA LEU A 6 -2.93 -8.39 5.71
C LEU A 6 -3.18 -9.42 6.82
N GLU A 7 -2.93 -10.70 6.55
CA GLU A 7 -2.99 -11.78 7.54
C GLU A 7 -1.94 -11.55 8.64
N ALA A 8 -0.69 -11.28 8.27
CA ALA A 8 0.39 -10.98 9.22
C ALA A 8 0.09 -9.70 10.03
N LEU A 9 -0.45 -8.66 9.39
CA LEU A 9 -0.91 -7.44 10.06
C LEU A 9 -2.00 -7.70 11.11
N ASN A 10 -2.83 -8.71 10.88
CA ASN A 10 -3.96 -9.06 11.73
C ASN A 10 -3.62 -10.10 12.80
N GLU A 11 -2.40 -10.62 12.81
CA GLU A 11 -1.94 -11.56 13.80
C GLU A 11 -1.96 -10.91 15.20
N GLY A 12 -2.55 -11.61 16.17
CA GLY A 12 -2.71 -11.10 17.54
C GLY A 12 -3.75 -9.99 17.73
N LEU A 13 -4.34 -9.43 16.66
CA LEU A 13 -5.37 -8.40 16.76
C LEU A 13 -6.75 -8.98 17.09
N LYS A 14 -7.48 -8.31 18.00
CA LYS A 14 -8.89 -8.63 18.27
C LYS A 14 -9.74 -8.32 17.04
N SER A 15 -10.88 -9.00 16.88
CA SER A 15 -11.76 -8.88 15.70
C SER A 15 -12.06 -7.42 15.30
N LYS A 16 -12.36 -6.54 16.27
CA LYS A 16 -12.64 -5.10 16.03
C LYS A 16 -11.42 -4.27 15.59
N GLN A 17 -10.21 -4.77 15.84
CA GLN A 17 -8.95 -4.11 15.52
C GLN A 17 -8.37 -4.58 14.19
N LYS A 18 -8.90 -5.68 13.63
CA LYS A 18 -8.42 -6.23 12.38
C LYS A 18 -8.62 -5.25 11.24
N TYR A 19 -7.59 -5.10 10.43
CA TYR A 19 -7.64 -4.42 9.16
C TYR A 19 -8.36 -5.28 8.14
N GLN A 20 -9.20 -4.65 7.34
CA GLN A 20 -9.91 -5.24 6.22
C GLN A 20 -9.55 -4.52 4.93
N PRO A 21 -9.56 -5.21 3.78
CA PRO A 21 -9.41 -4.52 2.50
C PRO A 21 -10.49 -3.44 2.37
N TYR A 22 -10.09 -2.24 1.96
CA TYR A 22 -10.99 -1.11 1.80
C TYR A 22 -11.11 -0.67 0.35
N ALA A 23 -9.96 -0.45 -0.31
CA ALA A 23 -9.90 0.00 -1.69
C ALA A 23 -8.58 -0.43 -2.32
N TYR A 24 -8.53 -0.43 -3.64
CA TYR A 24 -7.29 -0.47 -4.38
C TYR A 24 -7.37 0.45 -5.58
N THR A 25 -6.22 0.96 -6.03
CA THR A 25 -6.11 1.70 -7.28
C THR A 25 -4.82 1.34 -7.97
N GLN A 26 -4.85 1.33 -9.30
CA GLN A 26 -3.67 1.07 -10.12
C GLN A 26 -3.12 2.41 -10.64
N ILE A 27 -1.82 2.59 -10.50
CA ILE A 27 -1.07 3.76 -10.95
C ILE A 27 0.12 3.23 -11.76
N ASN A 28 0.02 3.28 -13.09
CA ASN A 28 0.96 2.61 -14.00
C ASN A 28 1.10 1.11 -13.67
N GLU A 29 2.33 0.64 -13.44
CA GLU A 29 2.66 -0.74 -13.10
C GLU A 29 2.57 -1.03 -11.58
N LEU A 30 2.13 -0.04 -10.80
CA LEU A 30 1.97 -0.15 -9.35
C LEU A 30 0.50 -0.26 -8.98
N MET A 31 0.24 -0.98 -7.89
CA MET A 31 -1.06 -1.07 -7.25
C MET A 31 -0.96 -0.56 -5.82
N LEU A 32 -1.75 0.46 -5.51
CA LEU A 32 -1.94 0.95 -4.16
C LEU A 32 -3.10 0.20 -3.51
N LEU A 33 -2.80 -0.56 -2.47
CA LEU A 33 -3.75 -1.29 -1.65
C LEU A 33 -4.04 -0.51 -0.36
N VAL A 34 -5.32 -0.31 -0.07
CA VAL A 34 -5.79 0.36 1.14
C VAL A 34 -6.49 -0.65 2.02
N ALA A 35 -6.01 -0.80 3.24
CA ALA A 35 -6.69 -1.54 4.30
C ALA A 35 -7.14 -0.57 5.39
N ARG A 36 -8.25 -0.87 6.08
CA ARG A 36 -8.72 -0.04 7.19
C ARG A 36 -9.19 -0.89 8.37
N ASN A 37 -9.10 -0.32 9.56
CA ASN A 37 -9.86 -0.77 10.73
C ASN A 37 -10.70 0.41 11.25
N GLN A 38 -11.28 0.27 12.45
CA GLN A 38 -12.13 1.33 13.04
C GLN A 38 -11.38 2.64 13.33
N ASN A 39 -10.05 2.60 13.45
CA ASN A 39 -9.25 3.70 13.96
C ASN A 39 -8.25 4.27 12.93
N ALA A 40 -7.94 3.53 11.87
CA ALA A 40 -6.84 3.87 10.98
C ALA A 40 -6.96 3.24 9.59
N PHE A 41 -6.28 3.88 8.64
CA PHE A 41 -5.98 3.36 7.31
C PHE A 41 -4.53 2.90 7.23
N LEU A 42 -4.28 1.89 6.40
CA LEU A 42 -2.98 1.41 6.01
C LEU A 42 -2.88 1.36 4.49
N PHE A 43 -1.74 1.76 3.97
CA PHE A 43 -1.46 1.85 2.55
C PHE A 43 -0.24 1.00 2.22
N ASN A 44 -0.34 0.15 1.20
CA ASN A 44 0.74 -0.66 0.69
C ASN A 44 0.83 -0.50 -0.83
N VAL A 45 2.03 -0.29 -1.34
CA VAL A 45 2.29 -0.23 -2.78
C VAL A 45 2.93 -1.55 -3.20
N VAL A 46 2.32 -2.23 -4.16
CA VAL A 46 2.84 -3.47 -4.75
C VAL A 46 3.00 -3.31 -6.26
N ASP A 47 3.84 -4.13 -6.88
CA ASP A 47 3.90 -4.31 -8.33
C ASP A 47 2.72 -5.16 -8.85
N ILE A 48 2.65 -5.35 -10.17
CA ILE A 48 1.69 -6.22 -10.86
C ILE A 48 1.68 -7.67 -10.33
N ASP A 49 2.82 -8.18 -9.87
CA ASP A 49 2.96 -9.53 -9.31
C ASP A 49 2.61 -9.60 -7.81
N GLY A 50 2.26 -8.46 -7.20
CA GLY A 50 1.90 -8.34 -5.80
C GLY A 50 3.10 -8.34 -4.84
N ASN A 51 4.31 -8.04 -5.31
CA ASN A 51 5.50 -7.84 -4.47
C ASN A 51 5.68 -6.36 -4.13
N ILE A 52 6.33 -6.06 -3.00
CA ILE A 52 6.67 -4.69 -2.62
C ILE A 52 7.92 -4.28 -3.42
N PRO A 53 7.91 -3.17 -4.20
CA PRO A 53 9.10 -2.73 -4.91
C PRO A 53 10.21 -2.33 -3.92
N ASN A 54 11.48 -2.53 -4.29
CA ASN A 54 12.64 -2.43 -3.38
C ASN A 54 12.78 -1.07 -2.67
N ASP A 55 12.23 -0.01 -3.24
CA ASP A 55 12.28 1.36 -2.72
C ASP A 55 11.04 1.75 -1.90
N PHE A 56 10.04 0.87 -1.78
CA PHE A 56 8.84 1.13 -1.00
C PHE A 56 8.90 0.46 0.38
N SER A 57 8.50 1.22 1.40
CA SER A 57 8.14 0.65 2.70
C SER A 57 6.75 0.01 2.68
N VAL A 58 6.43 -0.77 3.72
CA VAL A 58 5.11 -1.38 3.92
C VAL A 58 4.31 -0.66 5.02
N ASN A 59 2.99 -0.81 4.98
CA ASN A 59 2.03 -0.42 6.02
C ASN A 59 2.08 1.07 6.38
N TRP A 60 2.09 1.92 5.37
CA TRP A 60 2.06 3.37 5.55
C TRP A 60 0.76 3.81 6.20
N ARG A 61 0.81 4.81 7.08
CA ARG A 61 -0.36 5.36 7.79
C ARG A 61 -0.81 6.72 7.25
N ASN A 62 -0.03 7.33 6.37
CA ASN A 62 -0.28 8.65 5.81
C ASN A 62 -0.33 8.55 4.28
N SER A 63 -1.49 8.90 3.70
CA SER A 63 -1.70 8.89 2.25
C SER A 63 -0.83 9.88 1.49
N GLU A 64 -0.49 11.03 2.08
CA GLU A 64 0.32 12.06 1.41
C GLU A 64 1.76 11.59 1.22
N HIS A 65 2.32 10.89 2.21
CA HIS A 65 3.63 10.28 2.05
C HIS A 65 3.63 9.22 0.96
N VAL A 66 2.59 8.37 0.91
CA VAL A 66 2.47 7.34 -0.14
C VAL A 66 2.41 7.98 -1.53
N LYS A 67 1.62 9.04 -1.69
CA LYS A 67 1.55 9.79 -2.96
C LYS A 67 2.91 10.36 -3.35
N GLN A 68 3.64 10.93 -2.39
CA GLN A 68 4.97 11.50 -2.64
C GLN A 68 5.99 10.44 -3.07
N GLU A 69 6.00 9.26 -2.42
CA GLU A 69 6.88 8.15 -2.79
C GLU A 69 6.54 7.61 -4.19
N ILE A 70 5.25 7.42 -4.49
CA ILE A 70 4.81 7.02 -5.83
C ILE A 70 5.26 8.06 -6.87
N TYR A 71 5.07 9.35 -6.59
CA TYR A 71 5.53 10.42 -7.48
C TYR A 71 7.04 10.34 -7.70
N ASN A 72 7.82 10.22 -6.63
CA ASN A 72 9.29 10.14 -6.72
C ASN A 72 9.74 8.92 -7.53
N HIS A 73 9.12 7.75 -7.30
CA HIS A 73 9.39 6.52 -8.04
C HIS A 73 9.13 6.68 -9.55
N LEU A 74 7.96 7.20 -9.90
CA LEU A 74 7.60 7.42 -11.30
C LEU A 74 8.52 8.45 -11.96
N LYS A 75 8.96 9.47 -11.22
CA LYS A 75 9.86 10.51 -11.71
C LYS A 75 11.23 9.92 -12.04
N GLN A 76 11.78 9.12 -11.12
CA GLN A 76 13.06 8.44 -11.31
C GLN A 76 13.05 7.50 -12.53
N LYS A 77 11.90 6.89 -12.82
CA LYS A 77 11.71 6.02 -13.98
C LYS A 77 11.37 6.76 -15.28
N GLY A 78 11.21 8.09 -15.27
CA GLY A 78 10.79 8.86 -16.44
C GLY A 78 9.35 8.57 -16.88
N LEU A 79 8.50 8.09 -15.96
CA LEU A 79 7.10 7.73 -16.21
C LEU A 79 6.11 8.83 -15.82
N LEU A 80 6.60 9.97 -15.31
CA LEU A 80 5.82 11.18 -15.14
C LEU A 80 5.95 12.03 -16.40
N ILE A 81 4.82 12.22 -17.08
CA ILE A 81 4.70 13.19 -18.18
C ILE A 81 4.27 14.52 -17.55
N GLU A 82 5.07 15.57 -17.73
CA GLU A 82 4.77 16.93 -17.26
C GLU A 82 3.58 17.56 -18.00
#